data_AF-A0A527RE13-F1
#
_entry.id   AF-A0A527RE13-F1
#
_cell.length_a   1.000
_cell.length_b   1.000
_cell.length_c   1.000
_cell.angle_alpha   90.00
_cell.angle_beta   90.00
_cell.angle_gamma   90.00
#
_symmetry.space_group_name_H-M   'P 1'
#
loop_
_entity.id
_entity.type
_entity.pdbx_description
1 polymer ?
#
loop_
_entity_poly.entity_id
_entity_poly.type
_entity_poly.pdbx_seq_one_letter_code
_entity_poly.pdbx_strand_id
1 'polypeptide(L)' 'FAKVRSTRPPRPAVLHHRNGVTSVELADGESGIAPGQACVLYSDDGNEARVFGGGFIERSERGAEAEAMLSRL' A
#
# COMPACT_ATOMS: atom_id res chain seq x y z
N PHE A 1 9.03 1.54 2.89
CA PHE A 1 8.54 0.57 1.90
C PHE A 1 7.33 -0.17 2.44
N ALA A 2 6.41 -0.61 1.59
CA ALA A 2 5.23 -1.38 1.98
C ALA A 2 5.15 -2.69 1.20
N LYS A 3 4.81 -3.77 1.89
CA LYS A 3 4.55 -5.09 1.31
C LYS A 3 3.09 -5.45 1.55
N VAL A 4 2.34 -5.56 0.47
CA VAL A 4 0.90 -5.90 0.48
C VAL A 4 0.62 -7.32 -0.03
N ARG A 5 1.64 -8.00 -0.57
CA ARG A 5 1.57 -9.39 -1.02
C ARG A 5 2.82 -10.15 -0.62
N SER A 6 2.66 -11.31 0.00
CA SER A 6 3.79 -12.12 0.51
C SER A 6 4.79 -12.52 -0.57
N THR A 7 4.31 -12.78 -1.78
CA THR A 7 5.11 -13.23 -2.94
C THR A 7 5.79 -12.10 -3.71
N ARG A 8 5.54 -10.83 -3.38
CA ARG A 8 6.15 -9.69 -4.06
C ARG A 8 7.11 -8.96 -3.11
N PRO A 9 8.19 -8.35 -3.63
CA PRO A 9 9.05 -7.51 -2.81
C PRO A 9 8.28 -6.29 -2.27
N PRO A 10 8.70 -5.71 -1.13
CA PRO A 10 8.20 -4.42 -0.68
C PRO A 10 8.44 -3.32 -1.73
N ARG A 11 7.53 -2.35 -1.83
CA ARG A 11 7.64 -1.21 -2.77
C ARG A 11 7.78 0.12 -2.05
N PRO A 12 8.36 1.15 -2.67
CA PRO A 12 8.31 2.50 -2.15
C PRO A 12 6.86 2.92 -1.88
N ALA A 13 6.63 3.48 -0.70
CA ALA A 13 5.30 3.83 -0.24
C ALA A 13 5.35 4.98 0.75
N VAL A 14 4.29 5.79 0.77
CA VAL A 14 4.09 6.88 1.72
C VAL A 14 2.99 6.49 2.70
N LEU A 15 3.28 6.62 3.99
CA LEU A 15 2.30 6.42 5.05
C LEU A 15 1.65 7.76 5.39
N HIS A 16 0.34 7.83 5.28
CA HIS A 16 -0.44 8.97 5.75
C HIS A 16 -1.22 8.57 6.99
N HIS A 17 -1.23 9.45 7.99
CA HIS A 17 -2.08 9.31 9.16
C HIS A 17 -2.80 10.63 9.42
N ARG A 18 -4.13 10.63 9.28
CA ARG A 18 -4.94 11.83 9.45
C ARG A 18 -6.30 11.47 10.05
N ASN A 19 -6.72 12.23 11.06
CA ASN A 19 -8.01 12.06 11.73
C ASN A 19 -8.27 10.62 12.21
N GLY A 20 -7.24 9.92 12.69
CA GLY A 20 -7.34 8.53 13.12
C GLY A 20 -7.37 7.49 12.01
N VAL A 21 -7.34 7.91 10.74
CA VAL A 21 -7.29 7.03 9.58
C VAL A 21 -5.86 6.92 9.08
N THR A 22 -5.39 5.68 8.92
CA THR A 22 -4.10 5.36 8.32
C THR A 22 -4.31 4.88 6.88
N SER A 23 -3.58 5.47 5.94
CA SER A 23 -3.57 5.05 4.54
C SER A 23 -2.14 4.92 4.04
N VAL A 24 -1.93 4.02 3.08
CA VAL A 24 -0.63 3.75 2.47
C VAL A 24 -0.77 3.95 0.98
N GLU A 25 -0.03 4.92 0.46
CA GLU A 25 0.06 5.19 -0.97
C GLU A 25 1.29 4.46 -1.53
N LEU A 26 1.10 3.64 -2.56
CA LEU A 26 2.18 2.92 -3.23
C LEU A 26 2.63 3.73 -4.45
N ALA A 27 3.93 4.02 -4.56
CA ALA A 27 4.46 4.89 -5.62
C ALA A 27 4.10 4.41 -7.04
N ASP A 28 4.22 3.10 -7.28
CA ASP A 28 3.92 2.49 -8.59
C ASP A 28 2.53 1.81 -8.63
N GLY A 29 1.72 2.01 -7.58
CA GLY A 29 0.50 1.24 -7.37
C GLY A 29 0.74 -0.27 -7.20
N GLU A 30 -0.34 -1.03 -7.05
CA GLU A 30 -0.31 -2.49 -7.00
C GLU A 30 -1.69 -3.05 -7.41
N SER A 31 -1.67 -4.11 -8.22
CA SER A 31 -2.89 -4.80 -8.64
C SER A 31 -3.31 -5.89 -7.66
N GLY A 32 -4.62 -6.06 -7.48
CA GLY A 32 -5.17 -7.15 -6.69
C GLY A 32 -5.01 -6.97 -5.17
N ILE A 33 -4.99 -5.72 -4.68
CA ILE A 33 -5.15 -5.43 -3.26
C ILE A 33 -6.60 -5.67 -2.85
N ALA A 34 -6.81 -6.58 -1.92
CA ALA A 34 -8.11 -6.95 -1.37
C ALA A 34 -8.18 -6.73 0.14
N PRO A 35 -9.37 -6.43 0.68
CA PRO A 35 -9.61 -6.41 2.13
C PRO A 35 -9.17 -7.71 2.82
N GLY A 36 -8.61 -7.58 4.02
CA GLY A 36 -8.10 -8.70 4.81
C GLY A 36 -6.67 -9.14 4.47
N GLN A 37 -6.07 -8.62 3.39
CA GLN A 37 -4.63 -8.79 3.18
C GLN A 37 -3.82 -7.96 4.19
N ALA A 38 -2.59 -8.39 4.46
CA ALA A 38 -1.67 -7.65 5.31
C ALA A 38 -0.96 -6.55 4.52
N CYS A 39 -0.82 -5.36 5.11
CA CYS A 39 0.10 -4.32 4.68
C CYS A 39 1.19 -4.17 5.74
N VAL A 40 2.43 -4.47 5.39
CA VAL A 40 3.58 -4.43 6.31
C VAL A 40 4.57 -3.37 5.84
N LEU A 41 5.02 -2.53 6.77
CA LEU A 41 5.93 -1.42 6.52
C LEU A 41 7.37 -1.80 6.91
N TYR A 42 8.28 -1.54 5.99
CA TYR A 42 9.71 -1.83 6.09
C TYR A 42 10.53 -0.55 5.92
N SER A 43 11.70 -0.53 6.56
CA SER A 43 12.71 0.55 6.43
C SER A 43 13.24 0.70 5.01
N ASP A 44 13.56 -0.42 4.34
CA ASP A 44 14.00 -0.49 2.95
C ASP A 44 13.40 -1.72 2.23
N ASP A 45 13.87 -2.04 1.01
CA ASP A 45 13.47 -3.20 0.21
C ASP A 45 14.40 -4.42 0.36
N GLY A 46 15.42 -4.33 1.22
CA GLY A 46 16.39 -5.38 1.48
C GLY A 46 15.87 -6.51 2.37
N ASN A 47 16.60 -7.63 2.39
CA ASN A 47 16.26 -8.78 3.22
C ASN A 47 16.45 -8.53 4.73
N GLU A 48 17.36 -7.63 5.09
CA GLU A 48 17.63 -7.23 6.48
C GLU A 48 16.79 -6.01 6.91
N ALA A 49 15.80 -5.62 6.10
CA ALA A 49 14.97 -4.45 6.37
C ALA A 49 14.25 -4.61 7.71
N ARG A 50 14.44 -3.62 8.60
CA ARG A 50 13.66 -3.52 9.83
C ARG A 50 12.18 -3.35 9.50
N VAL A 51 11.34 -4.14 10.18
CA VAL A 51 9.88 -3.99 10.18
C VAL A 51 9.48 -2.87 11.12
N PHE A 52 8.75 -1.88 10.60
CA PHE A 52 8.16 -0.80 11.41
C PHE A 52 6.78 -1.16 11.97
N GLY A 53 6.13 -2.18 11.41
CA GLY A 53 4.83 -2.67 11.83
C GLY A 53 3.96 -2.98 10.61
N GLY A 54 2.67 -3.13 10.83
CA GLY A 54 1.72 -3.39 9.78
C GLY A 54 0.30 -3.53 10.31
N GLY A 55 -0.63 -3.76 9.40
CA GLY A 55 -2.03 -3.98 9.72
C GLY A 55 -2.73 -4.74 8.60
N PHE A 56 -4.04 -4.84 8.73
CA PHE A 56 -4.90 -5.43 7.71
C PHE A 56 -5.51 -4.32 6.86
N ILE A 57 -5.57 -4.57 5.56
CA ILE A 57 -6.15 -3.65 4.59
C ILE A 57 -7.67 -3.72 4.75
N GLU A 58 -8.30 -2.60 5.09
CA GLU A 58 -9.75 -2.50 5.18
C GLU A 58 -10.39 -2.28 3.80
N ARG A 59 -9.77 -1.42 2.98
CA ARG A 59 -10.17 -1.13 1.60
C ARG A 59 -8.96 -0.71 0.76
N SER A 60 -9.07 -0.88 -0.54
CA SER A 60 -8.11 -0.34 -1.52
C SER A 60 -8.76 0.78 -2.33
N GLU A 61 -8.04 1.88 -2.51
CA GLU A 61 -8.46 3.01 -3.33
C GLU A 61 -7.62 3.02 -4.61
N ARG A 62 -8.24 3.42 -5.72
CA ARG A 62 -7.54 3.59 -6.99
C ARG A 62 -6.87 4.96 -7.00
N GLY A 63 -5.70 5.05 -7.63
CA GLY A 63 -5.05 6.34 -7.84
C GLY A 63 -5.98 7.31 -8.59
N ALA A 64 -5.93 8.59 -8.23
CA ALA A 64 -6.83 9.61 -8.77
C ALA A 64 -6.85 9.67 -10.31
N GLU A 65 -5.71 9.41 -10.96
CA GLU A 65 -5.61 9.34 -12.42
C GLU A 65 -6.37 8.17 -13.04
N ALA A 66 -6.30 6.99 -12.40
CA ALA A 66 -7.02 5.80 -12.84
C ALA A 66 -8.54 5.97 -12.65
N GLU A 67 -8.96 6.61 -11.57
CA GLU A 67 -10.36 6.94 -11.31
C GLU A 67 -10.89 7.96 -12.35
N ALA A 68 -10.10 8.99 -12.65
CA ALA A 68 -10.45 10.01 -13.63
C ALA A 68 -10.59 9.43 -15.06
N MET A 69 -9.73 8.49 -15.46
CA MET A 69 -9.81 7.87 -16.78
C MET A 69 -11.06 6.99 -16.94
N LEU A 70 -11.50 6.31 -15.88
CA LEU A 70 -12.70 5.47 -15.89
C LEU A 70 -13.99 6.29 -15.90
N SER A 71 -14.02 7.43 -15.19
CA SER A 71 -15.18 8.33 -15.16
C SER A 71 -15.50 9.01 -16.51
N ARG A 72 -14.59 8.90 -17.48
CA ARG A 72 -14.70 9.46 -18.84
C ARG A 72 -15.16 8.44 -19.89
N LEU A 73 -15.38 7.18 -19.49
CA LEU A 73 -15.99 6.13 -20.30
C LEU A 73 -17.51 6.11 -20.08
#